data_AF-A0A7G8PWB7-F1
#
_entry.id   AF-A0A7G8PWB7-F1
#
_cell.length_a   1.000
_cell.length_b   1.000
_cell.length_c   1.000
_cell.angle_alpha   90.00
_cell.angle_beta   90.00
_cell.angle_gamma   90.00
#
_symmetry.space_group_name_H-M   'P 1'
#
loop_
_entity.id
_entity.type
_entity.pdbx_description
1 polymer ?
#
loop_
_entity_poly.entity_id
_entity_poly.type
_entity_poly.pdbx_seq_one_letter_code
_entity_poly.pdbx_strand_id
1 'polypeptide(L)'
;MEAPTGKTKAVVAYLTFVGMLIAYFMNRDNKHEFATWHIKNMFGLVILLAFAVGMQNYAVGIYIYFTTVALWLFSLVMAISNRKQAIPFLSEKFQEWFTFLD
;
A
#
# COMPACT_ATOMS: atom_id res chain seq x y z
N MET A 1 -1.68 -22.09 6.90
CA MET A 1 -2.77 -21.14 6.60
C MET A 1 -2.91 -21.06 5.09
N GLU A 2 -4.12 -21.19 4.58
CA GLU A 2 -4.39 -21.09 3.15
C GLU A 2 -4.12 -19.66 2.65
N ALA A 3 -3.69 -19.52 1.40
CA ALA A 3 -3.40 -18.20 0.83
C ALA A 3 -4.73 -17.46 0.53
N PRO A 4 -4.87 -16.18 0.91
CA PRO A 4 -6.07 -15.41 0.63
C PRO A 4 -6.24 -15.21 -0.87
N THR A 5 -7.50 -15.19 -1.32
CA THR A 5 -7.84 -14.86 -2.70
C THR A 5 -7.29 -13.46 -3.04
N GLY A 6 -6.67 -13.33 -4.21
CA GLY A 6 -6.03 -12.08 -4.63
C GLY A 6 -4.64 -11.80 -4.05
N LYS A 7 -3.98 -12.76 -3.37
CA LYS A 7 -2.59 -12.61 -2.88
C LYS A 7 -1.63 -12.07 -3.94
N THR A 8 -1.66 -12.63 -5.15
CA THR A 8 -0.78 -12.19 -6.24
C THR A 8 -0.99 -10.71 -6.56
N LYS A 9 -2.26 -10.26 -6.64
CA LYS A 9 -2.58 -8.85 -6.89
C LYS A 9 -2.08 -7.96 -5.74
N ALA A 10 -2.25 -8.40 -4.49
CA ALA A 10 -1.75 -7.70 -3.31
C ALA A 10 -0.22 -7.51 -3.32
N VAL A 11 0.55 -8.55 -3.70
CA VAL A 11 2.01 -8.46 -3.80
C VAL A 11 2.44 -7.58 -4.97
N VAL A 12 1.79 -7.72 -6.14
CA VAL A 12 2.05 -6.88 -7.32
C VAL A 12 1.87 -5.40 -7.00
N ALA A 13 0.90 -5.06 -6.14
CA ALA A 13 0.66 -3.68 -5.75
C ALA A 13 1.90 -2.99 -5.17
N TYR A 14 2.75 -3.72 -4.44
CA TYR A 14 3.91 -3.15 -3.77
C TYR A 14 5.19 -3.09 -4.62
N LEU A 15 5.23 -3.66 -5.83
CA LEU A 15 6.46 -3.71 -6.62
C LEU A 15 6.98 -2.31 -7.00
N THR A 16 6.07 -1.46 -7.48
CA THR A 16 6.32 -0.06 -7.83
C THR A 16 5.00 0.70 -7.81
N PHE A 17 5.02 2.03 -7.99
CA PHE A 17 3.81 2.80 -8.27
C PHE A 17 3.03 2.25 -9.48
N VAL A 18 3.74 1.82 -10.53
CA VAL A 18 3.12 1.19 -11.71
C VAL A 18 2.52 -0.17 -11.34
N GLY A 19 3.21 -0.96 -10.50
CA GLY A 19 2.68 -2.22 -9.96
C GLY A 19 1.37 -2.03 -9.19
N MET A 20 1.24 -0.96 -8.42
CA MET A 20 -0.01 -0.57 -7.74
C MET A 20 -1.15 -0.34 -8.72
N LEU A 21 -0.91 0.41 -9.80
CA LEU A 21 -1.93 0.65 -10.83
C LEU A 21 -2.34 -0.66 -11.53
N ILE A 22 -1.36 -1.50 -11.88
CA ILE A 22 -1.63 -2.82 -12.48
C ILE A 22 -2.48 -3.67 -11.54
N ALA A 23 -2.12 -3.76 -10.26
CA ALA A 23 -2.88 -4.51 -9.26
C ALA A 23 -4.31 -3.98 -9.10
N TYR A 24 -4.50 -2.66 -9.14
CA TYR A 24 -5.82 -2.03 -9.11
C TYR A 24 -6.69 -2.48 -10.28
N PHE A 25 -6.20 -2.34 -11.52
CA PHE A 25 -6.96 -2.76 -12.70
C PHE A 25 -7.22 -4.28 -12.71
N MET A 26 -6.22 -5.09 -12.33
CA MET A 26 -6.41 -6.55 -12.18
C MET A 26 -7.48 -6.90 -11.15
N ASN A 27 -7.62 -6.12 -10.08
CA ASN A 27 -8.57 -6.37 -9.01
C ASN A 27 -9.96 -5.80 -9.30
N ARG A 28 -10.06 -4.79 -10.17
CA ARG A 28 -11.34 -4.20 -10.57
C ARG A 28 -12.26 -5.21 -11.28
N ASP A 29 -11.70 -6.06 -12.15
CA ASP A 29 -12.49 -7.04 -12.90
C ASP A 29 -12.89 -8.26 -12.05
N ASN A 30 -12.04 -8.67 -11.11
CA ASN A 30 -12.31 -9.76 -10.17
C ASN A 30 -11.83 -9.35 -8.78
N LYS A 31 -12.77 -8.85 -7.98
CA LYS A 31 -12.49 -8.15 -6.74
C LYS A 31 -12.16 -9.11 -5.60
N HIS A 32 -11.03 -8.87 -4.97
CA HIS A 32 -10.61 -9.56 -3.76
C HIS A 32 -10.29 -8.55 -2.67
N GLU A 33 -10.93 -8.70 -1.51
CA GLU A 33 -10.73 -7.77 -0.40
C GLU A 33 -9.29 -7.71 0.09
N PHE A 34 -8.56 -8.82 0.03
CA PHE A 34 -7.14 -8.85 0.40
C PHE A 34 -6.30 -7.96 -0.52
N ALA A 35 -6.55 -8.04 -1.83
CA ALA A 35 -5.90 -7.17 -2.79
C ALA A 35 -6.32 -5.70 -2.61
N THR A 36 -7.63 -5.42 -2.49
CA THR A 36 -8.15 -4.06 -2.26
C THR A 36 -7.49 -3.40 -1.05
N TRP A 37 -7.38 -4.14 0.06
CA TRP A 37 -6.75 -3.63 1.27
C TRP A 37 -5.30 -3.17 1.03
N HIS A 38 -4.50 -4.02 0.38
CA HIS A 38 -3.09 -3.75 0.09
C HIS A 38 -2.90 -2.67 -1.00
N ILE A 39 -3.80 -2.59 -1.99
CA ILE A 39 -3.83 -1.53 -3.01
C ILE A 39 -4.06 -0.17 -2.35
N LYS A 40 -5.10 -0.05 -1.49
CA LYS A 40 -5.37 1.18 -0.73
C LYS A 40 -4.19 1.56 0.17
N ASN A 41 -3.56 0.59 0.83
CA ASN A 41 -2.37 0.82 1.64
C ASN A 41 -1.20 1.37 0.82
N MET A 42 -0.91 0.76 -0.34
CA MET A 42 0.16 1.20 -1.21
C MET A 42 -0.12 2.60 -1.78
N PHE A 43 -1.37 2.90 -2.13
CA PHE A 43 -1.76 4.24 -2.56
C PHE A 43 -1.46 5.30 -1.49
N GLY A 44 -1.80 5.03 -0.23
CA GLY A 44 -1.43 5.90 0.90
C GLY A 44 0.08 6.10 1.06
N LEU A 45 0.88 5.04 0.88
CA LEU A 45 2.34 5.11 0.92
C LEU A 45 2.92 5.95 -0.24
N VAL A 46 2.32 5.90 -1.43
CA VAL A 46 2.71 6.73 -2.57
C VAL A 46 2.47 8.21 -2.27
N ILE A 47 1.36 8.55 -1.61
CA ILE A 47 1.10 9.93 -1.16
C ILE A 47 2.15 10.38 -0.14
N LEU A 48 2.47 9.53 0.85
CA LEU A 48 3.52 9.84 1.83
C LEU A 48 4.89 10.03 1.19
N LEU A 49 5.22 9.22 0.19
CA LEU A 49 6.45 9.37 -0.58
C LEU A 49 6.47 10.68 -1.36
N ALA A 50 5.37 11.04 -2.03
CA ALA A 50 5.26 12.31 -2.74
C ALA A 50 5.42 13.51 -1.78
N PHE A 51 4.84 13.43 -0.58
CA PHE A 51 5.03 14.45 0.47
C PHE A 51 6.49 14.53 0.93
N ALA A 52 7.14 13.39 1.16
CA ALA A 52 8.55 13.35 1.55
C ALA A 52 9.46 14.02 0.52
N VAL A 53 9.23 13.73 -0.77
CA VAL A 53 9.98 14.34 -1.89
C VAL A 53 9.66 15.83 -2.02
N GLY A 54 8.41 16.24 -1.84
CA GLY A 54 8.03 17.66 -1.83
C GLY A 54 8.75 18.45 -0.71
N MET A 55 8.99 17.82 0.43
CA MET A 55 9.66 18.39 1.59
C MET A 55 11.19 18.15 1.60
N GLN A 56 11.79 17.70 0.49
CA GLN A 56 13.21 17.31 0.44
C GLN A 56 14.21 18.41 0.86
N ASN A 57 13.83 19.69 0.72
CA ASN A 57 14.66 20.82 1.13
C ASN A 57 14.71 21.01 2.67
N TYR A 58 13.88 20.29 3.41
CA TYR A 58 13.80 20.34 4.87
C TYR A 58 14.22 19.00 5.47
N ALA A 59 14.85 19.03 6.65
CA ALA A 59 15.23 17.81 7.36
C ALA A 59 14.03 16.87 7.62
N VAL A 60 12.81 17.42 7.76
CA VAL A 60 11.61 16.59 7.90
C VAL A 60 11.35 15.67 6.70
N GLY A 61 11.72 16.10 5.48
CA GLY A 61 11.53 15.32 4.27
C GLY A 61 12.29 13.98 4.31
N ILE A 62 13.54 13.99 4.76
CA ILE A 62 14.35 12.78 4.87
C ILE A 62 13.81 11.80 5.92
N TYR A 63 13.31 12.29 7.06
CA TYR A 63 12.70 11.44 8.08
C TYR A 63 11.41 10.77 7.58
N ILE A 64 10.56 11.53 6.87
CA ILE A 64 9.32 10.98 6.29
C ILE A 64 9.66 9.98 5.19
N TYR A 65 10.67 10.24 4.37
CA TYR A 65 11.12 9.32 3.32
C TYR A 65 11.49 7.96 3.91
N PHE A 66 12.41 7.92 4.88
CA PHE A 66 12.85 6.66 5.49
C PHE A 66 11.72 5.95 6.24
N THR A 67 10.85 6.71 6.92
CA THR A 67 9.66 6.14 7.56
C THR A 67 8.74 5.48 6.53
N THR A 68 8.49 6.16 5.40
CA THR A 68 7.64 5.62 4.32
C THR A 68 8.24 4.36 3.71
N VAL A 69 9.55 4.32 3.48
CA VAL A 69 10.25 3.12 2.98
C VAL A 69 10.14 1.95 3.97
N ALA A 70 10.30 2.21 5.27
CA ALA A 70 10.14 1.19 6.31
C ALA A 70 8.70 0.64 6.36
N LEU A 71 7.70 1.52 6.27
CA LEU A 71 6.28 1.13 6.23
C LEU A 71 5.91 0.37 4.96
N TRP A 72 6.53 0.71 3.83
CA TRP A 72 6.40 -0.02 2.57
C TRP A 72 6.93 -1.45 2.69
N LEU A 73 8.16 -1.62 3.20
CA LEU A 73 8.74 -2.94 3.44
C LEU A 73 7.88 -3.76 4.41
N PHE A 74 7.43 -3.15 5.50
CA PHE A 74 6.52 -3.79 6.45
C PHE A 74 5.25 -4.27 5.75
N SER A 75 4.58 -3.40 5.00
CA SER A 75 3.33 -3.73 4.30
C SER A 75 3.49 -4.83 3.25
N LEU A 76 4.63 -4.84 2.53
CA LEU A 76 4.98 -5.91 1.59
C LEU A 76 5.17 -7.25 2.31
N VAL A 77 5.89 -7.26 3.44
CA VAL A 77 6.06 -8.47 4.27
C VAL A 77 4.71 -8.99 4.77
N MET A 78 3.80 -8.09 5.17
CA MET A 78 2.45 -8.47 5.58
C MET A 78 1.65 -9.12 4.44
N ALA A 79 1.75 -8.57 3.22
CA ALA A 79 1.10 -9.14 2.04
C ALA A 79 1.63 -10.54 1.69
N ILE A 80 2.95 -10.73 1.72
CA ILE A 80 3.60 -12.03 1.49
C ILE A 80 3.19 -13.04 2.57
N SER A 81 3.02 -12.57 3.80
CA SER A 81 2.64 -13.35 4.98
C SER A 81 1.13 -13.58 5.10
N ASN A 82 0.33 -13.24 4.07
CA ASN A 82 -1.12 -13.44 4.03
C ASN A 82 -1.90 -12.66 5.11
N ARG A 83 -1.40 -11.51 5.56
CA ARG A 83 -1.99 -10.75 6.67
C ARG A 83 -2.36 -9.34 6.23
N LYS A 84 -3.61 -8.93 6.53
CA LYS A 84 -4.07 -7.53 6.41
C LYS A 84 -3.62 -6.68 7.61
N GLN A 85 -2.39 -6.85 8.08
CA GLN A 85 -1.93 -6.15 9.29
C GLN A 85 -1.64 -4.69 8.96
N ALA A 86 -2.28 -3.80 9.71
CA ALA A 86 -2.23 -2.37 9.52
C ALA A 86 -0.87 -1.76 9.84
N ILE A 87 -0.51 -0.72 9.09
CA ILE A 87 0.31 0.36 9.61
C ILE A 87 -0.53 1.02 10.71
N PRO A 88 -0.06 1.05 11.98
CA PRO A 88 -0.82 1.61 13.08
C PRO A 88 -1.37 3.00 12.74
N PHE A 89 -2.65 3.24 13.04
CA PHE A 89 -3.40 4.47 12.77
C PHE A 89 -3.64 4.86 11.30
N LEU A 90 -2.86 4.35 10.34
CA LEU A 90 -2.95 4.76 8.93
C LEU A 90 -3.76 3.79 8.06
N SER A 91 -3.55 2.48 8.18
CA SER A 91 -4.16 1.56 7.21
C SER A 91 -5.68 1.53 7.27
N GLU A 92 -6.28 1.64 8.45
CA GLU A 92 -7.74 1.74 8.61
C GLU A 92 -8.26 3.03 7.97
N LYS A 93 -7.55 4.15 8.17
CA LYS A 93 -7.86 5.42 7.52
C LYS A 93 -7.75 5.35 6.01
N PHE A 94 -6.77 4.63 5.47
CA PHE A 94 -6.67 4.39 4.03
C PHE A 94 -7.86 3.59 3.49
N GLN A 95 -8.43 2.66 4.27
CA GLN A 95 -9.65 1.95 3.86
C GLN A 95 -10.86 2.89 3.81
N GLU A 96 -10.99 3.79 4.80
CA GLU A 96 -12.06 4.78 4.90
C GLU A 96 -11.96 5.89 3.84
N TRP A 97 -10.74 6.37 3.54
CA TRP A 97 -10.54 7.53 2.66
C TRP A 97 -10.54 7.16 1.18
N PHE A 98 -9.97 6.00 0.82
CA PHE A 98 -9.76 5.64 -0.59
C PHE A 98 -10.85 4.71 -1.12
N THR A 99 -12.12 5.02 -0.84
CA THR A 99 -13.28 4.23 -1.29
C THR A 99 -13.43 4.18 -2.81
N PHE A 100 -12.83 5.11 -3.55
CA PHE A 100 -12.79 5.06 -5.01
C PHE A 100 -11.86 3.96 -5.58
N LEU A 101 -11.02 3.35 -4.73
CA LEU A 101 -10.17 2.21 -5.09
C LEU A 101 -10.84 0.84 -4.81
N ASP A 102 -12.11 0.86 -4.43
CA ASP A 102 -12.92 -0.34 -4.26
C ASP A 102 -13.21 -1.01 -5.60
#